data_AF-A0A523ILC9-F1
#
_entry.id   AF-A0A523ILC9-F1
#
_cell.length_a   1.000
_cell.length_b   1.000
_cell.length_c   1.000
_cell.angle_alpha   90.00
_cell.angle_beta   90.00
_cell.angle_gamma   90.00
#
_symmetry.space_group_name_H-M   'P 1'
#
loop_
_entity.id
_entity.type
_entity.pdbx_description
1 polymer ?
#
loop_
_entity_poly.entity_id
_entity_poly.type
_entity_poly.pdbx_seq_one_letter_code
_entity_poly.pdbx_strand_id
1 'polypeptide(L)'
;MKGDMNMKKIKRAGDTGSAWKLAVLVLCVPVLTYMGCETLTFNNPNAPSLDSASIQTLATGVETDMRNGLRFYVEATMTLGREGYFFEPADPRFTGELLFGPIDAGGFLSQTPWTTRYRVIATCNELLNRAPDLTSEAQAGVEGYARTMRAYNLLMVLNYVDEDAQGRALRLNFDGDLSVPFASKTEAFDFIENDLNGANTALGSAGNSFPFQLSSGFAGFDTPATFSQFNRALAARVAVYRGNFSAALTALQAS
;
A
#
# COMPACT_ATOMS: atom_id res chain seq x y z
N MET A 1 2.61 -102.34 -34.51
CA MET A 1 3.20 -101.50 -33.44
C MET A 1 4.29 -100.64 -34.04
N LYS A 2 4.09 -99.32 -34.08
CA LYS A 2 5.11 -98.27 -33.93
C LYS A 2 4.35 -96.95 -33.97
N GLY A 3 4.28 -96.28 -32.83
CA GLY A 3 3.69 -94.95 -32.70
C GLY A 3 4.80 -93.92 -32.89
N ASP A 4 4.55 -92.92 -33.73
CA ASP A 4 5.43 -91.79 -33.93
C ASP A 4 5.00 -90.58 -33.12
N MET A 5 6.02 -89.95 -32.55
CA MET A 5 5.97 -88.95 -31.49
C MET A 5 5.74 -87.55 -32.06
N ASN A 6 4.91 -86.79 -31.34
CA ASN A 6 4.32 -85.52 -31.72
C ASN A 6 5.25 -84.34 -31.35
N MET A 7 5.45 -83.37 -32.26
CA MET A 7 6.11 -82.10 -31.90
C MET A 7 5.58 -80.88 -32.69
N LYS A 8 4.75 -80.10 -31.98
CA LYS A 8 4.42 -78.66 -32.04
C LYS A 8 4.71 -77.84 -33.31
N LYS A 9 3.69 -77.10 -33.76
CA LYS A 9 3.81 -75.67 -34.08
C LYS A 9 2.58 -74.89 -33.56
N ILE A 10 2.82 -74.03 -32.57
CA ILE A 10 1.86 -73.03 -32.07
C ILE A 10 1.93 -71.84 -33.03
N LYS A 11 0.82 -71.50 -33.71
CA LYS A 11 0.68 -70.24 -34.45
C LYS A 11 0.17 -69.16 -33.49
N ARG A 12 0.88 -68.03 -33.43
CA ARG A 12 0.56 -66.82 -32.64
C ARG A 12 -0.78 -66.22 -33.11
N ALA A 13 -1.66 -65.92 -32.15
CA ALA A 13 -2.87 -65.14 -32.35
C ALA A 13 -2.51 -63.68 -32.67
N GLY A 14 -3.30 -63.07 -33.56
CA GLY A 14 -3.08 -61.75 -34.12
C GLY A 14 -3.09 -60.61 -33.11
N ASP A 15 -2.37 -59.56 -33.48
CA ASP A 15 -2.05 -58.35 -32.73
C ASP A 15 -3.29 -57.47 -32.46
N THR A 16 -4.04 -57.77 -31.39
CA THR A 16 -5.15 -56.93 -30.90
C THR A 16 -4.68 -55.72 -30.09
N GLY A 17 -3.36 -55.57 -29.87
CA GLY A 17 -2.79 -54.51 -29.04
C GLY A 17 -2.80 -53.12 -29.69
N SER A 18 -2.85 -53.04 -31.03
CA SER A 18 -2.79 -51.78 -31.77
C SER A 18 -4.10 -51.00 -31.77
N ALA A 19 -5.25 -51.69 -31.90
CA ALA A 19 -6.58 -51.07 -31.92
C ALA A 19 -6.98 -50.48 -30.56
N TRP A 20 -6.66 -51.18 -29.46
CA TRP A 20 -6.85 -50.67 -28.09
C TRP A 20 -6.00 -49.43 -27.83
N LYS A 21 -4.72 -49.44 -28.25
CA LYS A 21 -3.82 -48.29 -28.10
C LYS A 21 -4.33 -47.08 -28.88
N LEU A 22 -4.82 -47.27 -30.11
CA LEU A 22 -5.43 -46.19 -30.90
C LEU A 22 -6.71 -45.65 -30.25
N ALA A 23 -7.59 -46.53 -29.75
CA ALA A 23 -8.83 -46.13 -29.11
C ALA A 23 -8.59 -45.30 -27.83
N VAL A 24 -7.61 -45.70 -27.00
CA VAL A 24 -7.20 -44.94 -25.81
C VAL A 24 -6.64 -43.58 -26.22
N LEU A 25 -5.81 -43.52 -27.28
CA LEU A 25 -5.21 -42.26 -27.74
C LEU A 25 -6.26 -41.29 -28.30
N VAL A 26 -7.23 -41.80 -29.08
CA VAL A 26 -8.33 -41.00 -29.66
C VAL A 26 -9.28 -40.47 -28.58
N LEU A 27 -9.45 -41.18 -27.45
CA LEU A 27 -10.29 -40.72 -26.34
C LEU A 27 -9.56 -39.76 -25.38
N CYS A 28 -8.25 -39.95 -25.16
CA CYS A 28 -7.48 -39.11 -24.24
C CYS A 28 -7.14 -37.73 -24.81
N VAL A 29 -6.90 -37.61 -26.12
CA VAL A 29 -6.55 -36.33 -26.76
C VAL A 29 -7.63 -35.24 -26.58
N PRO A 30 -8.94 -35.50 -26.86
CA PRO A 30 -9.97 -34.48 -26.65
C PRO A 30 -10.14 -34.07 -25.18
N VAL A 31 -9.97 -35.00 -24.23
CA VAL A 31 -10.03 -34.72 -22.79
C VAL A 31 -8.88 -33.81 -22.35
N LEU A 32 -7.66 -34.05 -22.86
CA LEU A 32 -6.50 -33.22 -22.58
C LEU A 32 -6.61 -31.83 -23.23
N THR A 33 -7.21 -31.72 -24.42
CA THR A 33 -7.42 -30.41 -25.06
C THR A 33 -8.55 -29.60 -24.42
N TYR A 34 -9.56 -30.26 -23.83
CA TYR A 34 -10.65 -29.59 -23.11
C TYR A 34 -10.20 -29.12 -21.72
N MET A 35 -9.37 -29.89 -21.02
CA MET A 35 -8.78 -29.49 -19.73
C MET A 35 -7.61 -28.50 -19.87
N GLY A 36 -7.02 -28.36 -21.07
CA GLY A 36 -5.96 -27.38 -21.33
C GLY A 36 -6.46 -25.99 -21.75
N CYS A 37 -7.77 -25.82 -21.94
CA CYS A 37 -8.38 -24.56 -22.36
C CYS A 37 -8.82 -23.72 -21.15
N GLU A 38 -7.91 -23.52 -20.20
CA GLU A 38 -8.05 -22.46 -19.20
C GLU A 38 -7.24 -21.27 -19.69
N THR A 39 -7.81 -20.07 -19.68
CA THR A 39 -7.06 -18.85 -19.99
C THR A 39 -5.97 -18.68 -18.94
N LEU A 40 -4.72 -18.98 -19.33
CA LEU A 40 -3.54 -18.84 -18.50
C LEU A 40 -3.09 -17.38 -18.41
N THR A 41 -3.93 -16.52 -17.84
CA THR A 41 -3.54 -15.16 -17.46
C THR A 41 -2.87 -15.21 -16.10
N PHE A 42 -1.58 -15.50 -16.07
CA PHE A 42 -0.78 -15.35 -14.86
C PHE A 42 -0.31 -13.90 -14.74
N ASN A 43 -0.41 -13.33 -13.54
CA ASN A 43 0.20 -12.04 -13.27
C ASN A 43 1.72 -12.20 -13.43
N ASN A 44 2.38 -11.39 -14.28
CA ASN A 44 3.81 -11.52 -14.51
C ASN A 44 4.57 -11.10 -13.24
N PRO A 45 5.15 -12.03 -12.46
CA PRO A 45 5.79 -11.67 -11.19
C PRO A 45 7.07 -10.86 -11.40
N ASN A 46 7.61 -10.82 -12.62
CA ASN A 46 8.83 -10.09 -12.99
C ASN A 46 8.53 -8.73 -13.64
N ALA A 47 7.25 -8.39 -13.84
CA ALA A 47 6.83 -7.06 -14.32
C ALA A 47 5.55 -6.62 -13.59
N PRO A 48 5.60 -6.43 -12.25
CA PRO A 48 4.46 -5.87 -11.54
C PRO A 48 4.15 -4.49 -12.11
N SER A 49 2.95 -4.32 -12.65
CA SER A 49 2.44 -3.01 -13.07
C SER A 49 1.49 -2.47 -12.00
N LEU A 50 1.42 -1.15 -11.85
CA LEU A 50 0.44 -0.53 -10.95
C LEU A 50 -0.97 -0.96 -11.34
N ASP A 51 -1.30 -0.97 -12.63
CA ASP A 51 -2.61 -1.31 -13.19
C ASP A 51 -3.12 -2.70 -12.76
N SER A 52 -2.22 -3.66 -12.53
CA SER A 52 -2.58 -5.03 -12.13
C SER A 52 -2.56 -5.28 -10.61
N ALA A 53 -2.20 -4.25 -9.81
CA ALA A 53 -2.19 -4.38 -8.36
C ALA A 53 -3.59 -4.68 -7.81
N SER A 54 -3.71 -5.46 -6.74
CA SER A 54 -4.99 -5.63 -6.04
C SER A 54 -5.16 -4.54 -4.96
N ILE A 55 -6.38 -4.34 -4.44
CA ILE A 55 -6.60 -3.51 -3.24
C ILE A 55 -5.73 -3.98 -2.07
N GLN A 56 -5.60 -5.30 -1.87
CA GLN A 56 -4.71 -5.87 -0.86
C GLN A 56 -3.24 -5.48 -1.09
N THR A 57 -2.76 -5.57 -2.33
CA THR A 57 -1.38 -5.23 -2.70
C THR A 57 -1.09 -3.75 -2.42
N LEU A 58 -2.02 -2.86 -2.79
CA LEU A 58 -1.89 -1.43 -2.53
C LEU A 58 -1.93 -1.11 -1.04
N ALA A 59 -2.85 -1.71 -0.27
CA ALA A 59 -2.90 -1.55 1.19
C ALA A 59 -1.60 -1.99 1.87
N THR A 60 -1.05 -3.14 1.47
CA THR A 60 0.24 -3.65 1.93
C THR A 60 1.40 -2.71 1.53
N GLY A 61 1.32 -2.14 0.33
CA GLY A 61 2.27 -1.15 -0.17
C GLY A 61 2.29 0.12 0.68
N VAL A 62 1.11 0.64 1.07
CA VAL A 62 0.99 1.77 2.00
C VAL A 62 1.73 1.49 3.31
N GLU A 63 1.46 0.35 3.96
CA GLU A 63 2.10 0.00 5.23
C GLU A 63 3.62 -0.16 5.10
N THR A 64 4.07 -0.78 4.01
CA THR A 64 5.51 -1.02 3.76
C THR A 64 6.24 0.30 3.50
N ASP A 65 5.70 1.15 2.61
CA ASP A 65 6.35 2.39 2.21
C ASP A 65 6.34 3.45 3.31
N MET A 66 5.40 3.40 4.27
CA MET A 66 5.45 4.26 5.45
C MET A 66 6.70 4.03 6.31
N ARG A 67 7.28 2.83 6.27
CA ARG A 67 8.51 2.52 7.01
C ARG A 67 9.74 3.11 6.30
N ASN A 68 9.67 3.30 4.99
CA ASN A 68 10.73 3.93 4.22
C ASN A 68 10.90 5.39 4.65
N GLY A 69 12.16 5.83 4.77
CA GLY A 69 12.49 7.19 5.19
C GLY A 69 12.22 7.52 6.67
N LEU A 70 11.56 6.63 7.44
CA LEU A 70 11.24 6.90 8.84
C LEU A 70 12.48 7.10 9.71
N ARG A 71 13.56 6.36 9.42
CA ARG A 71 14.86 6.55 10.07
C ARG A 71 15.34 8.01 9.95
N PHE A 72 15.39 8.55 8.73
CA PHE A 72 15.85 9.92 8.50
C PHE A 72 14.94 10.94 9.17
N TYR A 73 13.62 10.71 9.15
CA TYR A 73 12.68 11.55 9.88
C TYR A 73 13.01 11.59 11.37
N VAL A 74 13.13 10.43 12.02
CA VAL A 74 13.40 10.33 13.46
C VAL A 74 14.75 10.92 13.82
N GLU A 75 15.81 10.58 13.09
CA GLU A 75 17.18 11.09 13.29
C GLU A 75 17.24 12.62 13.17
N ALA A 76 16.54 13.19 12.20
CA ALA A 76 16.45 14.63 12.06
C ALA A 76 15.64 15.28 13.18
N THR A 77 14.44 14.77 13.49
CA THR A 77 13.59 15.36 14.54
C THR A 77 14.19 15.24 15.94
N MET A 78 14.87 14.13 16.27
CA MET A 78 15.55 13.97 17.56
C MET A 78 16.74 14.92 17.69
N THR A 79 17.47 15.15 16.60
CA THR A 79 18.64 16.04 16.57
C THR A 79 18.20 17.51 16.70
N LEU A 80 17.15 17.90 15.96
CA LEU A 80 16.55 19.23 16.06
C LEU A 80 15.90 19.47 17.43
N GLY A 81 15.19 18.47 17.96
CA GLY A 81 14.57 18.49 19.29
C GLY A 81 15.54 18.37 20.46
N ARG A 82 16.84 18.13 20.19
CA ARG A 82 17.90 17.91 21.21
C ARG A 82 17.64 16.69 22.11
N GLU A 83 16.96 15.68 21.59
CA GLU A 83 16.66 14.41 22.27
C GLU A 83 17.69 13.32 21.96
N GLY A 84 18.51 13.51 20.92
CA GLY A 84 19.71 12.72 20.70
C GLY A 84 20.54 13.24 19.53
N TYR A 85 21.71 12.63 19.34
CA TYR A 85 22.67 13.02 18.32
C TYR A 85 23.12 11.80 17.54
N PHE A 86 23.15 11.92 16.22
CA PHE A 86 23.70 10.90 15.34
C PHE A 86 25.13 11.26 14.92
N PHE A 87 26.10 10.65 15.59
CA PHE A 87 27.53 10.84 15.31
C PHE A 87 28.00 9.78 14.32
N GLU A 88 28.02 10.13 13.04
CA GLU A 88 28.57 9.29 11.98
C GLU A 88 29.78 9.98 11.35
N PRO A 89 31.02 9.53 11.66
CA PRO A 89 32.23 10.13 11.09
C PRO A 89 32.27 10.09 9.56
N ALA A 90 31.64 9.09 8.92
CA ALA A 90 31.59 8.98 7.47
C ALA A 90 30.60 9.95 6.81
N ASP A 91 29.65 10.50 7.57
CA ASP A 91 28.63 11.43 7.07
C ASP A 91 28.45 12.62 8.03
N PRO A 92 29.28 13.67 7.88
CA PRO A 92 29.24 14.81 8.78
C PRO A 92 27.95 15.62 8.67
N ARG A 93 27.07 15.36 7.68
CA ARG A 93 25.85 16.14 7.43
C ARG A 93 24.82 16.01 8.56
N PHE A 94 24.74 14.84 9.20
CA PHE A 94 23.83 14.65 10.33
C PHE A 94 24.12 15.58 11.52
N THR A 95 25.38 15.95 11.73
CA THR A 95 25.75 16.94 12.76
C THR A 95 25.85 18.34 12.16
N GLY A 96 26.53 18.47 11.02
CA GLY A 96 26.77 19.74 10.33
C GLY A 96 25.50 20.45 9.90
N GLU A 97 24.64 19.78 9.14
CA GLU A 97 23.43 20.38 8.58
C GLU A 97 22.31 20.52 9.62
N LEU A 98 22.08 19.49 10.47
CA LEU A 98 20.97 19.51 11.43
C LEU A 98 21.23 20.37 12.67
N LEU A 99 22.48 20.54 13.12
CA LEU A 99 22.78 21.36 14.31
C LEU A 99 23.17 22.79 13.98
N PHE A 100 23.98 22.97 12.94
CA PHE A 100 24.58 24.27 12.60
C PHE A 100 23.97 24.87 11.34
N GLY A 101 23.60 24.02 10.39
CA GLY A 101 23.02 24.43 9.12
C GLY A 101 24.05 25.09 8.17
N PRO A 102 23.59 25.51 6.99
CA PRO A 102 22.22 25.30 6.47
C PRO A 102 21.98 23.84 6.06
N ILE A 103 20.71 23.42 6.04
CA ILE A 103 20.30 22.13 5.49
C ILE A 103 20.34 22.20 3.96
N ASP A 104 20.91 21.19 3.31
CA ASP A 104 20.88 21.10 1.85
C ASP A 104 19.47 20.73 1.37
N ALA A 105 18.87 21.62 0.57
CA ALA A 105 17.55 21.40 -0.02
C ALA A 105 17.52 20.20 -0.99
N GLY A 106 18.64 19.91 -1.65
CA GLY A 106 18.80 18.72 -2.51
C GLY A 106 19.28 17.48 -1.75
N GLY A 107 19.66 17.65 -0.48
CA GLY A 107 20.25 16.61 0.35
C GLY A 107 19.27 15.52 0.74
N PHE A 108 19.78 14.32 1.00
CA PHE A 108 18.97 13.17 1.41
C PHE A 108 18.19 13.42 2.71
N LEU A 109 18.68 14.28 3.61
CA LEU A 109 18.00 14.66 4.84
C LEU A 109 16.70 15.43 4.57
N SER A 110 16.64 16.22 3.50
CA SER A 110 15.44 16.94 3.08
C SER A 110 14.56 16.10 2.15
N GLN A 111 15.19 15.51 1.12
CA GLN A 111 14.49 14.85 0.02
C GLN A 111 13.92 13.48 0.42
N THR A 112 14.57 12.71 1.30
CA THR A 112 14.09 11.35 1.63
C THR A 112 12.77 11.39 2.39
N PRO A 113 12.61 12.17 3.47
CA PRO A 113 11.33 12.29 4.16
C PRO A 113 10.21 12.83 3.25
N TRP A 114 10.51 13.75 2.35
CA TRP A 114 9.54 14.26 1.37
C TRP A 114 9.08 13.17 0.39
N THR A 115 10.03 12.61 -0.38
CA THR A 115 9.74 11.71 -1.49
C THR A 115 9.10 10.40 -1.05
N THR A 116 9.51 9.84 0.09
CA THR A 116 8.94 8.60 0.62
C THR A 116 7.48 8.77 1.02
N ARG A 117 7.10 9.90 1.63
CA ARG A 117 5.72 10.18 2.03
C ARG A 117 4.83 10.48 0.83
N TYR A 118 5.31 11.23 -0.15
CA TYR A 118 4.57 11.46 -1.41
C TYR A 118 4.34 10.19 -2.22
N ARG A 119 5.25 9.19 -2.14
CA ARG A 119 5.02 7.86 -2.72
C ARG A 119 3.88 7.11 -2.04
N VAL A 120 3.80 7.16 -0.71
CA VAL A 120 2.68 6.59 0.04
C VAL A 120 1.36 7.28 -0.34
N ILE A 121 1.38 8.62 -0.43
CA ILE A 121 0.23 9.42 -0.84
C ILE A 121 -0.25 9.03 -2.25
N ALA A 122 0.67 8.82 -3.19
CA ALA A 122 0.31 8.33 -4.53
C ALA A 122 -0.37 6.95 -4.49
N THR A 123 0.11 6.04 -3.65
CA THR A 123 -0.52 4.71 -3.44
C THR A 123 -1.91 4.84 -2.81
N CYS A 124 -2.09 5.78 -1.88
CA CYS A 124 -3.41 6.09 -1.29
C CYS A 124 -4.36 6.67 -2.34
N ASN A 125 -3.88 7.53 -3.23
CA ASN A 125 -4.69 8.06 -4.33
C ASN A 125 -5.09 6.96 -5.31
N GLU A 126 -4.22 5.99 -5.55
CA GLU A 126 -4.57 4.83 -6.37
C GLU A 126 -5.67 3.96 -5.74
N LEU A 127 -5.63 3.76 -4.42
CA LEU A 127 -6.72 3.13 -3.68
C LEU A 127 -8.04 3.91 -3.84
N LEU A 128 -7.98 5.25 -3.75
CA LEU A 128 -9.15 6.10 -3.91
C LEU A 128 -9.71 6.09 -5.34
N ASN A 129 -8.85 5.98 -6.35
CA ASN A 129 -9.27 5.89 -7.74
C ASN A 129 -10.01 4.57 -8.04
N ARG A 130 -9.66 3.49 -7.33
CA ARG A 130 -10.26 2.15 -7.51
C ARG A 130 -11.45 1.87 -6.59
N ALA A 131 -11.58 2.63 -5.51
CA ALA A 131 -12.67 2.44 -4.55
C ALA A 131 -14.07 2.46 -5.19
N PRO A 132 -14.38 3.30 -6.20
CA PRO A 132 -15.68 3.31 -6.86
C PRO A 132 -16.08 2.01 -7.57
N ASP A 133 -15.14 1.12 -7.89
CA ASP A 133 -15.42 -0.16 -8.54
C ASP A 133 -15.84 -1.26 -7.55
N LEU A 134 -15.86 -0.97 -6.25
CA LEU A 134 -16.19 -1.91 -5.18
C LEU A 134 -17.68 -1.82 -4.79
N THR A 135 -18.12 -2.72 -3.90
CA THR A 135 -19.43 -2.57 -3.23
C THR A 135 -19.43 -1.32 -2.35
N SER A 136 -20.60 -0.74 -2.08
CA SER A 136 -20.69 0.51 -1.31
C SER A 136 -20.00 0.44 0.06
N GLU A 137 -20.16 -0.68 0.79
CA GLU A 137 -19.49 -0.89 2.08
C GLU A 137 -17.97 -1.04 1.94
N ALA A 138 -17.50 -1.75 0.92
CA ALA A 138 -16.07 -1.96 0.66
C ALA A 138 -15.40 -0.68 0.17
N GLN A 139 -16.06 0.07 -0.72
CA GLN A 139 -15.66 1.40 -1.17
C GLN A 139 -15.45 2.32 0.04
N ALA A 140 -16.45 2.41 0.91
CA ALA A 140 -16.39 3.26 2.10
C ALA A 140 -15.25 2.87 3.04
N GLY A 141 -14.98 1.57 3.20
CA GLY A 141 -13.82 1.07 3.96
C GLY A 141 -12.48 1.47 3.34
N VAL A 142 -12.33 1.32 2.02
CA VAL A 142 -11.11 1.72 1.28
C VAL A 142 -10.91 3.23 1.32
N GLU A 143 -11.96 4.02 1.12
CA GLU A 143 -11.90 5.48 1.19
C GLU A 143 -11.49 5.95 2.58
N GLY A 144 -12.10 5.36 3.62
CA GLY A 144 -11.78 5.63 5.02
C GLY A 144 -10.32 5.37 5.35
N TYR A 145 -9.81 4.20 4.95
CA TYR A 145 -8.40 3.86 5.13
C TYR A 145 -7.48 4.80 4.34
N ALA A 146 -7.66 4.90 3.03
CA ALA A 146 -6.74 5.62 2.14
C ALA A 146 -6.67 7.12 2.46
N ARG A 147 -7.80 7.78 2.77
CA ARG A 147 -7.82 9.19 3.21
C ARG A 147 -7.11 9.39 4.54
N THR A 148 -7.31 8.48 5.51
CA THR A 148 -6.62 8.54 6.81
C THR A 148 -5.10 8.43 6.63
N MET A 149 -4.65 7.46 5.82
CA MET A 149 -3.22 7.25 5.59
C MET A 149 -2.60 8.39 4.77
N ARG A 150 -3.33 8.94 3.79
CA ARG A 150 -2.91 10.14 3.05
C ARG A 150 -2.74 11.34 3.98
N ALA A 151 -3.72 11.61 4.83
CA ALA A 151 -3.66 12.68 5.83
C ALA A 151 -2.48 12.51 6.80
N TYR A 152 -2.25 11.30 7.30
CA TYR A 152 -1.09 11.00 8.15
C TYR A 152 0.23 11.32 7.45
N ASN A 153 0.40 10.90 6.19
CA ASN A 153 1.64 11.12 5.46
C ASN A 153 1.84 12.60 5.10
N LEU A 154 0.78 13.34 4.78
CA LEU A 154 0.83 14.80 4.59
C LEU A 154 1.22 15.51 5.89
N LEU A 155 0.65 15.11 7.03
CA LEU A 155 1.01 15.66 8.34
C LEU A 155 2.48 15.42 8.67
N MET A 156 3.00 14.23 8.39
CA MET A 156 4.42 13.91 8.58
C MET A 156 5.31 14.83 7.73
N VAL A 157 4.96 15.08 6.46
CA VAL A 157 5.72 16.02 5.63
C VAL A 157 5.64 17.42 6.21
N LEU A 158 4.43 17.90 6.52
CA LEU A 158 4.21 19.26 7.03
C LEU A 158 4.99 19.53 8.32
N ASN A 159 5.00 18.58 9.25
CA ASN A 159 5.76 18.68 10.49
C ASN A 159 7.28 18.70 10.26
N TYR A 160 7.74 18.15 9.14
CA TYR A 160 9.16 18.07 8.80
C TYR A 160 9.67 19.34 8.13
N VAL A 161 8.93 19.85 7.14
CA VAL A 161 9.39 20.96 6.30
C VAL A 161 8.83 22.32 6.71
N ASP A 162 7.74 22.34 7.47
CA ASP A 162 6.96 23.53 7.79
C ASP A 162 6.56 24.35 6.53
N GLU A 163 6.43 25.68 6.63
CA GLU A 163 6.41 26.58 5.48
C GLU A 163 7.78 27.19 5.20
N ASP A 164 8.07 27.43 3.93
CA ASP A 164 9.23 28.21 3.54
C ASP A 164 9.01 29.72 3.72
N ALA A 165 10.06 30.52 3.46
CA ALA A 165 10.00 31.98 3.60
C ALA A 165 9.03 32.68 2.62
N GLN A 166 8.44 31.95 1.67
CA GLN A 166 7.41 32.42 0.76
C GLN A 166 6.00 31.94 1.16
N GLY A 167 5.85 31.29 2.32
CA GLY A 167 4.59 30.75 2.82
C GLY A 167 4.13 29.48 2.11
N ARG A 168 5.04 28.73 1.49
CA ARG A 168 4.74 27.48 0.77
C ARG A 168 5.10 26.28 1.64
N ALA A 169 4.19 25.33 1.77
CA ALA A 169 4.38 24.14 2.59
C ALA A 169 4.25 22.84 1.77
N LEU A 170 3.04 22.53 1.30
CA LEU A 170 2.75 21.23 0.69
C LEU A 170 2.29 21.35 -0.76
N ARG A 171 2.55 20.30 -1.54
CA ARG A 171 1.86 20.08 -2.81
C ARG A 171 0.61 19.25 -2.57
N LEU A 172 -0.57 19.82 -2.86
CA LEU A 172 -1.87 19.17 -2.65
C LEU A 172 -2.56 18.75 -3.95
N ASN A 173 -1.96 19.07 -5.11
CA ASN A 173 -2.35 18.47 -6.38
C ASN A 173 -1.55 17.18 -6.61
N PHE A 174 -2.24 16.11 -6.94
CA PHE A 174 -1.65 14.76 -7.09
C PHE A 174 -1.70 14.24 -8.53
N ASP A 175 -2.15 15.08 -9.46
CA ASP A 175 -2.24 14.83 -10.90
C ASP A 175 -0.91 15.02 -11.63
N GLY A 176 0.12 15.49 -10.93
CA GLY A 176 1.44 15.78 -11.51
C GLY A 176 1.53 17.11 -12.25
N ASP A 177 0.47 17.92 -12.28
CA ASP A 177 0.52 19.25 -12.86
C ASP A 177 1.42 20.16 -12.02
N LEU A 178 2.59 20.50 -12.55
CA LEU A 178 3.57 21.33 -11.84
C LEU A 178 3.20 22.82 -11.78
N SER A 179 2.19 23.26 -12.53
CA SER A 179 1.75 24.66 -12.58
C SER A 179 0.93 25.10 -11.37
N VAL A 180 0.29 24.15 -10.67
CA VAL A 180 -0.44 24.43 -9.44
C VAL A 180 0.56 24.89 -8.36
N PRO A 181 0.30 26.01 -7.67
CA PRO A 181 1.19 26.49 -6.62
C PRO A 181 1.18 25.53 -5.42
N PHE A 182 2.26 25.57 -4.64
CA PHE A 182 2.28 24.94 -3.32
C PHE A 182 1.24 25.61 -2.41
N ALA A 183 0.55 24.80 -1.63
CA ALA A 183 -0.35 25.24 -0.58
C ALA A 183 0.42 25.81 0.59
N SER A 184 -0.15 26.80 1.25
CA SER A 184 0.29 27.31 2.54
C SER A 184 0.12 26.28 3.67
N LYS A 185 0.73 26.54 4.82
CA LYS A 185 0.57 25.72 6.03
C LYS A 185 -0.89 25.61 6.46
N THR A 186 -1.64 26.70 6.37
CA THR A 186 -3.07 26.74 6.72
C THR A 186 -3.87 25.86 5.76
N GLU A 187 -3.69 26.03 4.45
CA GLU A 187 -4.38 25.21 3.43
C GLU A 187 -4.01 23.72 3.54
N ALA A 188 -2.75 23.42 3.88
CA ALA A 188 -2.29 22.07 4.15
C ALA A 188 -3.02 21.44 5.35
N PHE A 189 -3.13 22.18 6.47
CA PHE A 189 -3.90 21.70 7.62
C PHE A 189 -5.39 21.57 7.31
N ASP A 190 -5.97 22.49 6.52
CA ASP A 190 -7.39 22.41 6.10
C ASP A 190 -7.63 21.15 5.29
N PHE A 191 -6.75 20.85 4.35
CA PHE A 191 -6.81 19.63 3.55
C PHE A 191 -6.72 18.38 4.44
N ILE A 192 -5.73 18.32 5.35
CA ILE A 192 -5.52 17.18 6.25
C ILE A 192 -6.75 16.96 7.14
N GLU A 193 -7.29 18.02 7.74
CA GLU A 193 -8.49 17.94 8.57
C GLU A 193 -9.72 17.46 7.78
N ASN A 194 -9.91 18.00 6.57
CA ASN A 194 -11.02 17.62 5.71
C ASN A 194 -10.90 16.15 5.27
N ASP A 195 -9.70 15.68 4.98
CA ASP A 195 -9.45 14.27 4.67
C ASP A 195 -9.73 13.36 5.87
N LEU A 196 -9.29 13.74 7.07
CA LEU A 196 -9.56 12.95 8.27
C LEU A 196 -11.06 12.87 8.56
N ASN A 197 -11.79 13.98 8.43
CA ASN A 197 -13.25 14.02 8.64
C ASN A 197 -14.03 13.26 7.56
N GLY A 198 -13.62 13.39 6.30
CA GLY A 198 -14.15 12.60 5.18
C GLY A 198 -13.90 11.11 5.38
N ALA A 199 -12.69 10.74 5.82
CA ALA A 199 -12.33 9.37 6.15
C ALA A 199 -13.22 8.79 7.26
N ASN A 200 -13.41 9.53 8.36
CA ASN A 200 -14.26 9.10 9.47
C ASN A 200 -15.71 8.88 9.04
N THR A 201 -16.22 9.76 8.18
CA THR A 201 -17.55 9.62 7.58
C THR A 201 -17.66 8.34 6.74
N ALA A 202 -16.66 8.09 5.90
CA ALA A 202 -16.60 6.88 5.07
C ALA A 202 -16.50 5.60 5.93
N LEU A 203 -15.67 5.60 6.99
CA LEU A 203 -15.57 4.47 7.92
C LEU A 203 -16.90 4.17 8.63
N GLY A 204 -17.72 5.19 8.92
CA GLY A 204 -19.06 4.99 9.48
C GLY A 204 -20.07 4.37 8.50
N SER A 205 -19.78 4.39 7.19
CA SER A 205 -20.58 3.75 6.15
C SER A 205 -19.98 2.43 5.65
N ALA A 206 -18.84 2.03 6.18
CA ALA A 206 -18.18 0.79 5.84
C ALA A 206 -18.83 -0.42 6.54
N GLY A 207 -18.61 -1.61 5.99
CA GLY A 207 -19.02 -2.86 6.63
C GLY A 207 -18.23 -3.15 7.92
N ASN A 208 -18.46 -4.32 8.52
CA ASN A 208 -17.77 -4.72 9.76
C ASN A 208 -16.29 -5.09 9.56
N SER A 209 -15.83 -5.23 8.32
CA SER A 209 -14.46 -5.62 7.97
C SER A 209 -14.00 -4.86 6.73
N PHE A 210 -12.71 -4.56 6.66
CA PHE A 210 -12.10 -4.06 5.43
C PHE A 210 -12.12 -5.12 4.32
N PRO A 211 -12.12 -4.72 3.04
CA PRO A 211 -11.96 -5.65 1.91
C PRO A 211 -10.50 -6.09 1.69
N PHE A 212 -9.63 -5.81 2.65
CA PHE A 212 -8.21 -6.16 2.69
C PHE A 212 -7.81 -6.43 4.15
N GLN A 213 -6.68 -7.11 4.33
CA GLN A 213 -6.06 -7.38 5.62
C GLN A 213 -4.96 -6.36 5.89
N LEU A 214 -4.94 -5.84 7.11
CA LEU A 214 -3.84 -5.03 7.63
C LEU A 214 -2.81 -5.91 8.34
N SER A 215 -1.57 -5.44 8.40
CA SER A 215 -0.52 -6.13 9.16
C SER A 215 -0.79 -6.12 10.67
N SER A 216 -0.02 -6.91 11.41
CA SER A 216 -0.03 -6.90 12.88
C SER A 216 0.32 -5.53 13.47
N GLY A 217 0.85 -4.59 12.68
CA GLY A 217 1.08 -3.21 13.10
C GLY A 217 -0.21 -2.45 13.44
N PHE A 218 -1.36 -2.90 12.92
CA PHE A 218 -2.68 -2.34 13.21
C PHE A 218 -3.52 -3.25 14.12
N ALA A 219 -2.91 -4.17 14.87
CA ALA A 219 -3.65 -5.04 15.78
C ALA A 219 -4.53 -4.21 16.75
N GLY A 220 -5.85 -4.49 16.77
CA GLY A 220 -6.83 -3.74 17.56
C GLY A 220 -7.38 -2.49 16.86
N PHE A 221 -6.88 -2.15 15.67
CA PHE A 221 -7.32 -1.06 14.81
C PHE A 221 -7.59 -1.57 13.37
N ASP A 222 -7.90 -2.86 13.21
CA ASP A 222 -7.95 -3.59 11.94
C ASP A 222 -9.38 -3.80 11.39
N THR A 223 -10.38 -3.17 11.99
CA THR A 223 -11.76 -3.07 11.47
C THR A 223 -12.12 -1.60 11.19
N PRO A 224 -13.12 -1.28 10.35
CA PRO A 224 -13.51 0.12 10.11
C PRO A 224 -13.88 0.87 11.38
N ALA A 225 -14.60 0.23 12.31
CA ALA A 225 -14.99 0.83 13.58
C ALA A 225 -13.79 1.15 14.48
N THR A 226 -12.85 0.21 14.64
CA THR A 226 -11.65 0.44 15.45
C THR A 226 -10.67 1.37 14.75
N PHE A 227 -10.50 1.27 13.43
CA PHE A 227 -9.63 2.17 12.67
C PHE A 227 -10.13 3.62 12.70
N SER A 228 -11.44 3.82 12.85
CA SER A 228 -12.03 5.13 13.10
C SER A 228 -11.44 5.80 14.36
N GLN A 229 -11.20 5.04 15.42
CA GLN A 229 -10.55 5.53 16.65
C GLN A 229 -9.12 6.04 16.37
N PHE A 230 -8.34 5.27 15.60
CA PHE A 230 -7.01 5.70 15.13
C PHE A 230 -7.08 7.00 14.31
N ASN A 231 -8.05 7.09 13.38
CA ASN A 231 -8.30 8.30 12.60
C ASN A 231 -8.65 9.50 13.50
N ARG A 232 -9.49 9.32 14.52
CA ARG A 232 -9.86 10.38 15.47
C ARG A 232 -8.69 10.82 16.34
N ALA A 233 -7.80 9.91 16.74
CA ALA A 233 -6.55 10.26 17.43
C ALA A 233 -5.65 11.17 16.56
N LEU A 234 -5.56 10.90 15.25
CA LEU A 234 -4.86 11.78 14.32
C LEU A 234 -5.54 13.14 14.18
N ALA A 235 -6.87 13.17 14.10
CA ALA A 235 -7.64 14.42 14.05
C ALA A 235 -7.41 15.28 15.31
N ALA A 236 -7.34 14.66 16.49
CA ALA A 236 -7.00 15.35 17.73
C ALA A 236 -5.60 15.98 17.65
N ARG A 237 -4.59 15.25 17.15
CA ARG A 237 -3.23 15.77 16.95
C ARG A 237 -3.21 16.97 15.99
N VAL A 238 -3.90 16.87 14.86
CA VAL A 238 -4.01 17.97 13.88
C VAL A 238 -4.67 19.20 14.52
N ALA A 239 -5.75 19.01 15.27
CA ALA A 239 -6.44 20.10 15.96
C ALA A 239 -5.52 20.81 16.98
N VAL A 240 -4.66 20.07 17.69
CA VAL A 240 -3.63 20.66 18.57
C VAL A 240 -2.62 21.50 17.78
N TYR A 241 -2.10 21.01 16.65
CA TYR A 241 -1.19 21.80 15.81
C TYR A 241 -1.83 23.09 15.29
N ARG A 242 -3.15 23.08 15.09
CA ARG A 242 -3.95 24.24 14.68
C ARG A 242 -4.38 25.15 15.85
N GLY A 243 -4.02 24.81 17.09
CA GLY A 243 -4.45 25.54 18.30
C GLY A 243 -5.95 25.41 18.64
N ASN A 244 -6.67 24.47 18.01
CA ASN A 244 -8.10 24.24 18.24
C ASN A 244 -8.31 23.17 19.32
N PHE A 245 -8.08 23.53 20.59
CA PHE A 245 -8.15 22.59 21.71
C PHE A 245 -9.55 22.02 21.95
N SER A 246 -10.60 22.77 21.61
CA SER A 246 -11.98 22.27 21.71
C SER A 246 -12.22 21.14 20.71
N ALA A 247 -11.80 21.29 19.46
CA ALA A 247 -11.88 20.21 18.47
C ALA A 247 -10.96 19.03 18.85
N ALA A 248 -9.78 19.32 19.41
CA ALA A 248 -8.88 18.27 19.89
C ALA A 248 -9.52 17.41 20.97
N LEU A 249 -10.19 18.01 21.96
CA LEU A 249 -10.87 17.28 23.03
C LEU A 249 -12.02 16.41 22.49
N THR A 250 -12.83 16.95 21.57
CA THR A 250 -13.90 16.20 20.91
C THR A 250 -13.36 14.99 20.15
N ALA A 251 -12.28 15.18 19.37
CA ALA A 251 -11.68 14.09 18.63
C ALA A 251 -11.03 13.03 19.55
N LEU A 252 -10.40 13.45 20.65
CA LEU A 252 -9.79 12.56 21.64
C LEU A 252 -10.83 11.70 22.37
N GLN A 253 -12.02 12.23 22.64
CA GLN A 253 -13.11 11.46 23.24
C GLN A 253 -13.69 10.39 22.29
N ALA A 254 -13.47 10.55 20.99
CA ALA A 254 -13.90 9.61 19.95
C ALA A 254 -12.78 8.66 19.49
N SER A 255 -11.59 8.75 20.09
CA SER A 255 -10.42 7.91 19.80
C SER A 255 -10.20 6.79 20.80
#